data_AF-A0A1M7KNJ2-F1
#
_entry.id   AF-A0A1M7KNJ2-F1
#
_cell.length_a   1.000
_cell.length_b   1.000
_cell.length_c   1.000
_cell.angle_alpha   90.00
_cell.angle_beta   90.00
_cell.angle_gamma   90.00
#
_symmetry.space_group_name_H-M   'P 1'
#
loop_
_entity.id
_entity.type
_entity.pdbx_description
1 polymer ?
#
loop_
_entity_poly.entity_id
_entity_poly.type
_entity_poly.pdbx_seq_one_letter_code
_entity_poly.pdbx_strand_id
1 'polypeptide(L)'
;MDVFEEYKVRKSSEFQRLIGVNKGAFIFLKELDVYKSELWTRKLGNRSSMSPENQILIYLLYIRNYETYLTLGKRFRISESYAYKRCKFTEMILLRCLNCPDIGSLKMSLETNLVAIDVCEQEIERPLKNQEDYYSSKKSDIR
;
A
#
# COMPACT_ATOMS: atom_id res chain seq x y z
N MET A 1 18.31 -11.34 0.82
CA MET A 1 17.73 -11.66 2.13
C MET A 1 16.24 -11.53 1.97
N ASP A 2 15.50 -12.59 2.30
CA ASP A 2 14.06 -12.62 2.07
C ASP A 2 13.36 -11.77 3.14
N VAL A 3 12.77 -10.63 2.75
CA VAL A 3 12.11 -9.70 3.67
C VAL A 3 10.89 -10.35 4.34
N PHE A 4 10.24 -11.29 3.64
CA PHE A 4 9.04 -11.96 4.15
C PHE A 4 9.30 -12.84 5.38
N GLU A 5 10.51 -13.36 5.57
CA GLU A 5 10.83 -14.19 6.74
C GLU A 5 10.65 -13.43 8.06
N GLU A 6 10.84 -12.10 8.07
CA GLU A 6 10.54 -11.27 9.25
C GLU A 6 9.06 -11.31 9.63
N TYR A 7 8.17 -11.34 8.63
CA TYR A 7 6.72 -11.31 8.81
C TYR A 7 6.18 -12.70 9.16
N LYS A 8 6.77 -13.73 8.58
CA LYS A 8 6.35 -15.12 8.78
C LYS A 8 6.37 -15.54 10.25
N VAL A 9 7.40 -15.11 11.00
CA VAL A 9 7.61 -15.41 12.43
C VAL A 9 6.61 -14.68 13.34
N ARG A 10 5.97 -13.60 12.88
CA ARG A 10 5.03 -12.81 13.70
C ARG A 10 3.75 -13.58 14.05
N LYS A 11 3.10 -13.17 15.13
CA LYS A 11 1.78 -13.70 15.51
C LYS A 11 0.75 -13.37 14.42
N SER A 12 -0.30 -14.19 14.28
CA SER A 12 -1.31 -14.01 13.21
C SER A 12 -1.97 -12.63 13.24
N SER A 13 -2.31 -12.12 14.43
CA SER A 13 -2.91 -10.80 14.61
C SER A 13 -1.96 -9.65 14.21
N GLU A 14 -0.69 -9.76 14.57
CA GLU A 14 0.35 -8.80 14.22
C GLU A 14 0.61 -8.81 12.71
N PHE A 15 0.70 -9.99 12.11
CA PHE A 15 0.84 -10.16 10.65
C PHE A 15 -0.30 -9.47 9.90
N GLN A 16 -1.55 -9.71 10.31
CA GLN A 16 -2.72 -9.10 9.68
C GLN A 16 -2.73 -7.58 9.81
N ARG A 17 -2.30 -7.03 10.96
CA ARG A 17 -2.20 -5.58 11.15
C ARG A 17 -1.14 -4.94 10.24
N LEU A 18 0.01 -5.60 10.09
CA LEU A 18 1.14 -5.12 9.30
C LEU A 18 0.87 -5.19 7.79
N ILE A 19 0.29 -6.27 7.30
CA ILE A 19 0.16 -6.54 5.86
C ILE A 19 -1.25 -6.19 5.35
N GLY A 20 -2.26 -6.24 6.22
CA GLY A 20 -3.67 -5.98 5.86
C GLY A 20 -4.46 -7.22 5.46
N VAL A 21 -3.81 -8.40 5.37
CA VAL A 21 -4.48 -9.67 5.07
C VAL A 21 -4.12 -10.73 6.11
N ASN A 22 -5.03 -11.67 6.36
CA ASN A 22 -4.72 -12.79 7.26
C ASN A 22 -3.70 -13.76 6.60
N LYS A 23 -3.02 -14.58 7.41
CA LYS A 23 -2.01 -15.52 6.90
C LYS A 23 -2.58 -16.53 5.88
N GLY A 24 -3.81 -17.00 6.09
CA GLY A 24 -4.47 -17.94 5.18
C GLY A 24 -4.71 -17.34 3.80
N ALA A 25 -5.20 -16.09 3.73
CA ALA A 25 -5.40 -15.33 2.50
C ALA A 25 -4.07 -15.08 1.79
N PHE A 26 -3.00 -14.76 2.53
CA PHE A 26 -1.67 -14.62 1.93
C PHE A 26 -1.18 -15.92 1.28
N ILE A 27 -1.37 -17.06 1.96
CA ILE A 27 -1.03 -18.39 1.41
C ILE A 27 -1.87 -18.69 0.18
N PHE A 28 -3.18 -18.43 0.24
CA PHE A 28 -4.08 -18.57 -0.90
C PHE A 28 -3.61 -17.75 -2.10
N LEU A 29 -3.25 -16.47 -1.91
CA LEU A 29 -2.74 -15.61 -2.98
C LEU A 29 -1.48 -16.18 -3.64
N LYS A 30 -0.57 -16.75 -2.85
CA LYS A 30 0.64 -17.42 -3.35
C LYS A 30 0.32 -18.67 -4.15
N GLU A 31 -0.72 -19.40 -3.77
CA GLU A 31 -1.07 -20.69 -4.35
C GLU A 31 -1.92 -20.59 -5.62
N LEU A 32 -2.43 -19.40 -5.98
CA LEU A 32 -3.22 -19.19 -7.20
C LEU A 32 -2.49 -19.67 -8.46
N ASP A 33 -3.15 -20.52 -9.24
CA ASP A 33 -2.57 -21.15 -10.43
C ASP A 33 -2.25 -20.15 -11.55
N VAL A 34 -3.02 -19.06 -11.65
CA VAL A 34 -2.75 -17.94 -12.56
C VAL A 34 -1.44 -17.22 -12.17
N TYR A 35 -1.21 -17.03 -10.87
CA TYR A 35 0.05 -16.47 -10.37
C TYR A 35 1.23 -17.39 -10.68
N LYS A 36 1.06 -18.71 -10.50
CA LYS A 36 2.07 -19.71 -10.85
C LYS A 36 2.34 -19.78 -12.36
N SER A 37 1.31 -19.66 -13.20
CA SER A 37 1.43 -19.77 -14.65
C SER A 37 2.09 -18.54 -15.27
N GLU A 38 1.77 -17.32 -14.83
CA GLU A 38 2.45 -16.09 -15.28
C GLU A 38 3.92 -16.03 -14.83
N LEU A 39 4.23 -16.57 -13.64
CA LEU A 39 5.62 -16.79 -13.24
C LEU A 39 6.31 -17.82 -14.14
N TRP A 40 5.58 -18.84 -14.60
CA TRP A 40 6.10 -19.89 -15.49
C TRP A 40 6.33 -19.39 -16.93
N THR A 41 5.46 -18.54 -17.49
CA THR A 41 5.64 -17.94 -18.82
C THR A 41 6.93 -17.11 -18.90
N ARG A 42 7.41 -16.58 -17.75
CA ARG A 42 8.70 -15.87 -17.65
C ARG A 42 9.92 -16.77 -17.58
N LYS A 43 9.79 -18.10 -17.55
CA LYS A 43 10.93 -19.03 -17.65
C LYS A 43 11.73 -18.87 -18.95
N LEU A 44 11.14 -18.27 -19.98
CA LEU A 44 11.81 -17.93 -21.24
C LEU A 44 12.64 -16.63 -21.18
N GLY A 45 12.58 -15.84 -20.10
CA GLY A 45 13.29 -14.55 -19.96
C GLY A 45 14.09 -14.42 -18.65
N ASN A 46 14.61 -13.20 -18.38
CA ASN A 46 15.40 -12.94 -17.17
C ASN A 46 14.56 -13.13 -15.90
N ARG A 47 15.03 -14.03 -15.02
CA ARG A 47 14.33 -14.41 -13.79
C ARG A 47 14.34 -13.22 -12.82
N SER A 48 13.21 -13.02 -12.13
CA SER A 48 13.19 -12.07 -11.02
C SER A 48 14.09 -12.57 -9.90
N SER A 49 14.95 -11.70 -9.37
CA SER A 49 15.72 -11.97 -8.15
C SER A 49 14.86 -12.09 -6.88
N MET A 50 13.58 -11.69 -6.96
CA MET A 50 12.67 -11.60 -5.83
C MET A 50 11.79 -12.85 -5.71
N SER A 51 11.69 -13.40 -4.50
CA SER A 51 10.82 -14.54 -4.19
C SER A 51 9.33 -14.19 -4.44
N PRO A 52 8.50 -15.18 -4.80
CA PRO A 52 7.07 -14.95 -5.00
C PRO A 52 6.36 -14.32 -3.79
N GLU A 53 6.81 -14.65 -2.58
CA GLU A 53 6.31 -14.10 -1.32
C GLU A 53 6.60 -12.60 -1.23
N ASN A 54 7.84 -12.18 -1.54
CA ASN A 54 8.20 -10.76 -1.54
C ASN A 54 7.49 -9.96 -2.63
N GLN A 55 7.18 -10.59 -3.77
CA GLN A 55 6.42 -9.95 -4.84
C GLN A 55 4.98 -9.65 -4.42
N ILE A 56 4.34 -10.54 -3.66
CA ILE A 56 3.02 -10.28 -3.06
C ILE A 56 3.16 -9.25 -1.94
N LEU A 57 4.14 -9.42 -1.05
CA LEU A 57 4.36 -8.56 0.11
C LEU A 57 4.58 -7.09 -0.28
N ILE A 58 5.41 -6.81 -1.29
CA ILE A 58 5.71 -5.42 -1.69
C ILE A 58 4.45 -4.68 -2.15
N TYR A 59 3.54 -5.36 -2.85
CA TYR A 59 2.27 -4.78 -3.27
C TYR A 59 1.30 -4.58 -2.12
N LEU A 60 1.18 -5.57 -1.22
CA LEU A 60 0.31 -5.45 -0.05
C LEU A 60 0.77 -4.32 0.88
N LEU A 61 2.07 -4.18 1.12
CA LEU A 61 2.62 -3.06 1.89
C LEU A 61 2.38 -1.72 1.21
N TYR A 62 2.50 -1.67 -0.13
CA TYR A 62 2.18 -0.47 -0.90
C TYR A 62 0.71 -0.06 -0.72
N ILE A 63 -0.25 -0.98 -0.85
CA ILE A 63 -1.67 -0.65 -0.63
C ILE A 63 -1.97 -0.30 0.82
N ARG A 64 -1.34 -1.01 1.77
CA ARG A 64 -1.62 -0.84 3.19
C ARG A 64 -1.11 0.48 3.75
N ASN A 65 0.11 0.88 3.38
CA ASN A 65 0.80 2.03 3.95
C ASN A 65 0.99 3.19 2.96
N TYR A 66 0.70 2.97 1.68
CA TYR A 66 0.98 3.93 0.60
C TYR A 66 2.43 4.46 0.61
N GLU A 67 3.37 3.59 0.99
CA GLU A 67 4.80 3.90 1.05
C GLU A 67 5.33 4.28 -0.34
N THR A 68 6.26 5.24 -0.39
CA THR A 68 6.93 5.60 -1.66
C THR A 68 7.72 4.42 -2.23
N TYR A 69 7.83 4.34 -3.56
CA TYR A 69 8.63 3.30 -4.21
C TYR A 69 10.11 3.38 -3.84
N LEU A 70 10.61 4.56 -3.48
CA LEU A 70 11.96 4.73 -2.95
C LEU A 70 12.13 4.03 -1.58
N THR A 71 11.17 4.21 -0.67
CA THR A 71 11.18 3.55 0.64
C THR A 71 11.03 2.04 0.49
N LEU A 72 10.10 1.58 -0.34
CA LEU A 72 9.94 0.16 -0.66
C LEU A 72 11.22 -0.41 -1.30
N GLY A 73 11.83 0.32 -2.24
CA GLY A 73 13.10 -0.07 -2.86
C GLY A 73 14.19 -0.29 -1.82
N LYS A 74 14.36 0.65 -0.88
CA LYS A 74 15.31 0.51 0.23
C LYS A 74 15.00 -0.70 1.11
N ARG A 75 13.73 -0.90 1.49
CA ARG A 75 13.27 -2.01 2.34
C ARG A 75 13.55 -3.37 1.71
N PHE A 76 13.27 -3.51 0.42
CA PHE A 76 13.47 -4.74 -0.35
C PHE A 76 14.85 -4.86 -0.98
N ARG A 77 15.75 -3.90 -0.76
CA ARG A 77 17.11 -3.82 -1.34
C ARG A 77 17.11 -3.92 -2.87
N ILE A 78 16.22 -3.17 -3.50
CA ILE A 78 16.07 -3.05 -4.95
C ILE A 78 16.02 -1.58 -5.37
N SER A 79 16.19 -1.31 -6.67
CA SER A 79 16.01 0.05 -7.19
C SER A 79 14.54 0.49 -7.13
N GLU A 80 14.32 1.79 -7.00
CA GLU A 80 12.98 2.40 -7.01
C GLU A 80 12.19 2.00 -8.27
N SER A 81 12.80 2.10 -9.45
CA SER A 81 12.15 1.71 -10.71
C SER A 81 11.77 0.22 -10.73
N TYR A 82 12.55 -0.64 -10.07
CA TYR A 82 12.23 -2.06 -9.97
C TYR A 82 11.11 -2.31 -8.97
N ALA A 83 11.05 -1.58 -7.86
CA ALA A 83 9.93 -1.62 -6.92
C ALA A 83 8.61 -1.25 -7.61
N TYR A 84 8.59 -0.14 -8.36
CA TYR A 84 7.43 0.26 -9.17
C TYR A 84 6.99 -0.85 -10.13
N LYS A 85 7.93 -1.36 -10.94
CA LYS A 85 7.65 -2.45 -11.90
C LYS A 85 7.08 -3.69 -11.21
N ARG A 86 7.57 -4.02 -10.02
CA ARG A 86 7.09 -5.19 -9.25
C ARG A 86 5.72 -4.95 -8.65
N CYS A 87 5.47 -3.79 -8.04
CA CYS A 87 4.13 -3.44 -7.55
C CYS A 87 3.09 -3.51 -8.67
N LYS A 88 3.35 -2.88 -9.82
CA LYS A 88 2.43 -2.91 -10.98
C LYS A 88 2.23 -4.30 -11.57
N PHE A 89 3.28 -5.11 -11.60
CA PHE A 89 3.18 -6.49 -12.04
C PHE A 89 2.30 -7.32 -11.10
N THR A 90 2.57 -7.28 -9.80
CA THR A 90 1.77 -8.00 -8.81
C THR A 90 0.31 -7.52 -8.79
N GLU A 91 0.08 -6.21 -8.90
CA GLU A 91 -1.25 -5.60 -9.04
C GLU A 91 -2.04 -6.22 -10.20
N MET A 92 -1.43 -6.24 -11.39
CA MET A 92 -2.05 -6.79 -12.59
C MET A 92 -2.42 -8.28 -12.41
N ILE A 93 -1.53 -9.09 -11.84
CA ILE A 93 -1.80 -10.51 -11.64
C ILE A 93 -2.93 -10.70 -10.64
N LEU A 94 -2.87 -10.02 -9.49
CA LEU A 94 -3.89 -10.16 -8.45
C LEU A 94 -5.27 -9.72 -8.94
N LEU A 95 -5.36 -8.64 -9.73
CA LEU A 95 -6.62 -8.21 -10.33
C LEU A 95 -7.20 -9.26 -11.28
N ARG A 96 -6.36 -9.94 -12.06
CA ARG A 96 -6.79 -11.06 -12.92
C ARG A 96 -7.25 -12.27 -12.12
N CYS A 97 -6.60 -12.56 -10.99
CA CYS A 97 -6.90 -13.76 -10.20
C CYS A 97 -8.11 -13.61 -9.29
N LEU A 98 -8.33 -12.41 -8.74
CA LEU A 98 -9.31 -12.18 -7.68
C LEU A 98 -10.70 -11.82 -8.22
N ASN A 99 -10.90 -11.76 -9.54
CA ASN A 99 -12.14 -11.30 -10.17
C ASN A 99 -12.71 -10.07 -9.44
N CYS A 100 -11.84 -9.07 -9.22
CA CYS A 100 -12.22 -7.89 -8.46
C CYS A 100 -13.42 -7.21 -9.11
N PRO A 101 -14.41 -6.76 -8.33
CA PRO A 101 -15.58 -6.09 -8.88
C PRO A 101 -15.18 -4.83 -9.65
N ASP A 102 -15.82 -4.63 -10.81
CA ASP A 102 -15.63 -3.43 -11.62
C ASP A 102 -16.01 -2.17 -10.84
N ILE A 103 -15.42 -1.03 -11.21
CA ILE A 103 -15.64 0.26 -10.54
C ILE A 103 -17.13 0.61 -10.42
N GLY A 104 -17.94 0.26 -11.44
CA GLY A 104 -19.40 0.46 -11.40
C GLY A 104 -20.09 -0.38 -10.32
N SER A 105 -19.74 -1.66 -10.22
CA SER A 105 -20.23 -2.56 -9.17
C SER A 105 -19.80 -2.08 -7.77
N LEU A 106 -18.56 -1.59 -7.66
CA LEU A 106 -18.04 -1.03 -6.43
C LEU A 106 -18.80 0.24 -6.01
N LYS A 107 -19.10 1.15 -6.94
CA LYS A 107 -19.89 2.37 -6.68
C LYS A 107 -21.29 2.04 -6.18
N MET A 108 -21.98 1.11 -6.83
CA MET A 108 -23.30 0.68 -6.38
C MET A 108 -23.26 0.07 -4.97
N SER A 109 -22.27 -0.76 -4.68
CA SER A 109 -22.07 -1.32 -3.34
C SER A 109 -21.76 -0.24 -2.29
N LEU A 110 -20.99 0.80 -2.67
CA LEU A 110 -20.67 1.92 -1.79
C LEU A 110 -21.91 2.81 -1.53
N GLU A 111 -22.72 3.06 -2.55
CA GLU A 111 -24.00 3.76 -2.44
C GLU A 111 -24.96 3.07 -1.47
N THR A 112 -24.95 1.74 -1.42
CA THR A 112 -25.74 0.98 -0.44
C THR A 112 -25.19 1.01 0.99
N ASN A 113 -23.92 1.34 1.18
CA ASN A 113 -23.23 1.38 2.49
C ASN A 113 -22.77 2.80 2.87
N LEU A 114 -23.49 3.82 2.37
CA LEU A 114 -23.13 5.21 2.58
C LEU A 114 -23.54 5.63 3.99
N VAL A 115 -22.56 5.79 4.88
CA VAL A 115 -22.78 6.45 6.18
C VAL A 115 -22.70 7.95 5.93
N ALA A 116 -23.83 8.65 6.08
CA ALA A 116 -23.84 10.10 6.12
C ALA A 116 -23.11 10.55 7.40
N ILE A 117 -21.89 11.08 7.24
CA ILE A 117 -21.15 11.73 8.32
C ILE A 117 -21.42 13.21 8.15
N ASP A 118 -22.20 13.78 9.08
CA ASP A 118 -22.37 15.22 9.17
C ASP A 118 -21.05 15.83 9.65
N VAL A 119 -20.27 16.34 8.70
CA VAL A 119 -19.06 17.09 9.00
C VAL A 119 -19.48 18.54 9.11
N CYS A 120 -19.83 18.98 10.32
CA CYS A 120 -19.92 20.41 10.59
C CYS A 120 -18.53 21.01 10.42
N GLU A 121 -18.32 21.78 9.35
CA GLU A 121 -17.20 22.70 9.28
C GLU A 121 -17.36 23.68 10.45
N GLN A 122 -16.51 23.58 11.47
CA GLN A 122 -16.36 24.68 12.41
C GLN A 122 -15.70 25.83 11.67
N GLU A 123 -16.30 27.02 11.73
CA GLU A 123 -15.66 28.23 11.24
C GLU A 123 -14.26 28.32 11.83
N ILE A 124 -13.28 28.63 10.97
CA ILE A 124 -11.91 28.85 11.42
C ILE A 124 -11.95 30.01 12.44
N GLU A 125 -11.77 29.73 13.73
CA GLU A 125 -11.61 30.73 14.80
C GLU A 125 -10.26 31.47 14.69
N ARG A 126 -9.78 31.73 13.48
CA ARG A 126 -8.60 32.56 13.28
C ARG A 126 -9.02 34.00 13.58
N PRO A 127 -8.35 34.67 14.53
CA PRO A 127 -8.58 36.09 14.78
C PRO A 127 -8.28 36.88 13.50
N LEU A 128 -9.33 37.43 12.87
CA LEU A 128 -9.18 38.31 11.70
C LEU A 128 -8.78 39.74 12.09
N LYS A 129 -8.97 40.11 13.36
CA LYS A 129 -8.66 41.43 13.92
C LYS A 129 -7.69 41.28 15.08
N ASN A 130 -6.88 42.31 15.31
CA ASN A 130 -5.88 42.36 16.37
C ASN A 130 -4.85 41.20 16.32
N GLN A 131 -4.68 40.58 15.16
CA GLN A 131 -3.73 39.46 15.00
C GLN A 131 -2.32 39.91 15.38
N GLU A 132 -1.96 41.17 15.08
CA GLU A 132 -0.68 41.79 15.40
C GLU A 132 -0.43 41.96 16.91
N ASP A 133 -1.47 42.24 17.71
CA ASP A 133 -1.33 42.41 19.17
C ASP A 133 -0.94 41.10 19.88
N TYR A 134 -1.40 39.97 19.33
CA TYR A 134 -1.08 38.64 19.84
C TYR A 134 0.12 38.01 19.13
N TYR A 135 0.51 38.51 17.95
CA TYR A 135 1.73 38.10 17.26
C TYR A 135 2.93 38.84 17.86
N SER A 136 3.60 38.19 18.82
CA SER A 136 4.95 38.60 19.25
C SER A 136 5.95 38.35 18.11
N SER A 137 5.96 39.24 17.12
CA SER A 137 6.93 39.26 16.03
C SER A 137 8.29 39.70 16.58
N LYS A 138 9.00 38.82 17.31
CA LYS A 138 10.45 38.94 17.44
C LYS A 138 11.07 38.54 16.11
N LYS A 139 11.08 39.48 15.16
CA LYS A 139 12.00 39.43 14.03
C LYS A 139 13.40 39.68 14.60
N SER A 140 14.14 38.61 14.87
CA SER A 140 15.59 38.73 14.98
C SER A 140 16.12 39.04 13.58
N ASP A 141 16.71 40.21 13.41
CA ASP A 141 17.53 40.55 12.25
C ASP A 141 18.61 39.49 12.08
N ILE A 142 18.43 38.59 11.11
CA ILE A 142 19.50 37.70 10.67
C ILE A 142 20.36 38.54 9.71
N ARG A 143 21.49 39.01 10.23
CA ARG A 143 22.63 39.52 9.46
C ARG A 143 23.38 38.36 8.80
#